data_AF-A0A8T5NN74-F1
#
_entry.id   AF-A0A8T5NN74-F1
#
_cell.length_a   1.000
_cell.length_b   1.000
_cell.length_c   1.000
_cell.angle_alpha   90.00
_cell.angle_beta   90.00
_cell.angle_gamma   90.00
#
_symmetry.space_group_name_H-M   'P 1'
#
loop_
_entity.id
_entity.type
_entity.pdbx_description
1 polymer ?
#
loop_
_entity_poly.entity_id
_entity_poly.type
_entity_poly.pdbx_seq_one_letter_code
_entity_poly.pdbx_strand_id
1 'polypeptide(L)'
;MHKPIDRKHIKIIAGILVIFAIGLVGYYLFSAEYGDGLEVTMEEAGVGESKPVYTGPLDYGDSYASSLAMGIIGFFVTLLVGFLLARLLRKSDA
;
A
#
# COMPACT_ATOMS: atom_id res chain seq x y z
N MET A 1 -23.89 6.14 23.85
CA MET A 1 -24.99 5.37 23.20
C MET A 1 -24.55 5.02 21.78
N HIS A 2 -23.91 3.85 21.58
CA HIS A 2 -23.49 3.39 20.25
C HIS A 2 -24.72 2.79 19.54
N LYS A 3 -25.22 3.41 18.47
CA LYS A 3 -26.24 2.77 17.62
C LYS A 3 -25.53 1.68 16.80
N PRO A 4 -25.95 0.41 16.89
CA PRO A 4 -25.36 -0.64 16.07
C PRO A 4 -25.61 -0.34 14.59
N ILE A 5 -24.59 -0.56 13.76
CA ILE A 5 -24.69 -0.35 12.31
C ILE A 5 -25.74 -1.32 11.75
N ASP A 6 -26.77 -0.78 11.12
CA ASP A 6 -27.85 -1.57 10.52
C ASP A 6 -27.36 -2.33 9.27
N ARG A 7 -27.93 -3.51 9.02
CA ARG A 7 -27.63 -4.40 7.88
C ARG A 7 -27.71 -3.67 6.54
N LYS A 8 -28.60 -2.68 6.40
CA LYS A 8 -28.68 -1.84 5.19
C LYS A 8 -27.39 -1.04 4.97
N HIS A 9 -26.85 -0.44 6.04
CA HIS A 9 -25.61 0.34 5.98
C HIS A 9 -24.42 -0.55 5.66
N ILE A 10 -24.36 -1.76 6.26
CA ILE A 10 -23.32 -2.74 5.94
C ILE A 10 -23.32 -3.10 4.45
N LYS A 11 -24.50 -3.33 3.85
CA LYS A 11 -24.62 -3.63 2.42
C LYS A 11 -24.17 -2.46 1.54
N ILE A 12 -24.52 -1.23 1.91
CA ILE A 12 -24.10 -0.03 1.18
C ILE A 12 -22.59 0.13 1.26
N ILE A 13 -22.01 0.02 2.45
CA ILE A 13 -20.56 0.09 2.66
C ILE A 13 -19.86 -1.00 1.84
N ALA A 14 -20.33 -2.25 1.91
CA ALA A 14 -19.77 -3.34 1.12
C ALA A 14 -19.86 -3.07 -0.38
N GLY A 15 -20.98 -2.53 -0.87
CA GLY A 15 -21.13 -2.14 -2.28
C GLY A 15 -20.14 -1.06 -2.70
N ILE A 16 -19.98 -0.01 -1.90
CA ILE A 16 -19.00 1.06 -2.15
C ILE A 16 -17.58 0.48 -2.18
N LEU A 17 -17.23 -0.39 -1.22
CA LEU A 17 -15.92 -1.03 -1.17
C LEU A 17 -15.65 -1.89 -2.40
N VAL A 18 -16.65 -2.63 -2.90
CA VAL A 18 -16.51 -3.43 -4.13
C VAL A 18 -16.30 -2.52 -5.34
N ILE A 19 -17.09 -1.44 -5.47
CA ILE A 19 -16.92 -0.47 -6.56
C ILE A 19 -15.53 0.17 -6.50
N PHE A 20 -15.07 0.56 -5.31
CA PHE A 20 -13.72 1.11 -5.13
C PHE A 20 -12.64 0.09 -5.47
N ALA A 21 -12.76 -1.15 -5.01
CA ALA A 21 -11.77 -2.19 -5.28
C ALA A 21 -11.63 -2.45 -6.78
N ILE A 22 -12.75 -2.53 -7.50
CA ILE A 22 -12.74 -2.74 -8.95
C ILE A 22 -12.28 -1.48 -9.68
N GLY A 23 -12.82 -0.32 -9.32
CA GLY A 23 -12.54 0.96 -9.97
C GLY A 23 -11.07 1.37 -9.81
N LEU A 24 -10.47 1.14 -8.65
CA LEU A 24 -9.09 1.51 -8.38
C LEU A 24 -8.10 0.59 -9.12
N VAL A 25 -8.37 -0.72 -9.18
CA VAL A 25 -7.57 -1.65 -10.00
C VAL A 25 -7.75 -1.36 -11.49
N GLY A 26 -8.99 -1.10 -11.95
CA GLY A 26 -9.27 -0.75 -13.34
C GLY A 26 -8.61 0.57 -13.74
N TYR A 27 -8.67 1.58 -12.87
CA TYR A 27 -7.98 2.86 -13.07
C TYR A 27 -6.47 2.66 -13.16
N TYR A 28 -5.88 1.86 -12.26
CA TYR A 28 -4.45 1.55 -12.31
C TYR A 28 -4.04 0.92 -13.65
N LEU A 29 -4.79 -0.08 -14.14
CA LEU A 29 -4.50 -0.71 -15.44
C LEU A 29 -4.58 0.29 -16.60
N PHE A 30 -5.49 1.26 -16.54
CA PHE A 30 -5.62 2.32 -17.53
C PHE A 30 -4.51 3.38 -17.40
N SER A 31 -4.16 3.78 -16.18
CA SER A 31 -3.20 4.86 -15.94
C SER A 31 -1.74 4.43 -16.03
N ALA A 32 -1.45 3.14 -15.90
CA ALA A 32 -0.08 2.62 -15.87
C ALA A 32 0.73 2.93 -17.14
N GLU A 33 0.08 3.11 -18.29
CA GLU A 33 0.76 3.43 -19.56
C GLU A 33 1.10 4.91 -19.72
N TYR A 34 0.54 5.80 -18.89
CA TYR A 34 0.71 7.26 -19.03
C TYR A 34 1.93 7.81 -18.27
N GLY A 35 2.73 6.94 -17.64
CA GLY A 35 3.89 7.33 -16.82
C GLY A 35 3.48 8.02 -15.52
N ASP A 36 4.43 8.19 -14.60
CA ASP A 36 4.21 9.04 -13.44
C ASP A 36 4.26 10.53 -13.84
N GLY A 37 3.51 11.39 -13.15
CA GLY A 37 3.51 12.83 -13.45
C GLY A 37 4.90 13.47 -13.31
N LEU A 38 5.75 12.91 -12.45
CA LEU A 38 7.15 13.33 -12.33
C LEU A 38 7.97 12.94 -13.57
N GLU A 39 7.81 11.71 -14.05
CA GLU A 39 8.49 11.18 -15.25
C GLU A 39 8.16 12.06 -16.46
N VAL A 40 6.87 12.31 -16.71
CA VAL A 40 6.40 13.18 -17.80
C VAL A 40 6.99 14.59 -17.68
N THR A 41 7.00 15.16 -16.47
CA THR A 41 7.56 16.51 -16.24
C THR A 41 9.08 16.54 -16.50
N MET A 42 9.80 15.49 -16.12
CA MET A 42 11.25 15.38 -16.34
C MET A 42 11.57 15.24 -17.83
N GLU A 43 10.80 14.44 -18.57
CA GLU A 43 10.92 14.32 -20.02
C GLU A 43 10.66 15.66 -20.73
N GLU A 44 9.60 16.38 -20.35
CA GLU A 44 9.30 17.71 -20.88
C GLU A 44 10.42 18.73 -20.59
N ALA A 45 11.07 18.60 -19.43
CA ALA A 45 12.23 19.42 -19.05
C ALA A 45 13.55 18.97 -19.70
N GLY A 46 13.54 17.89 -20.48
CA GLY A 46 14.74 17.31 -21.11
C GLY A 46 15.72 16.68 -20.12
N VAL A 47 15.24 16.31 -18.93
CA VAL A 47 16.03 15.67 -17.87
C VAL A 47 15.74 14.16 -17.91
N GLY A 48 16.74 13.36 -18.28
CA GLY A 48 16.63 11.91 -18.24
C GLY A 48 16.56 11.38 -16.80
N GLU A 49 15.87 10.25 -16.59
CA GLU A 49 15.86 9.58 -15.30
C GLU A 49 17.27 9.12 -14.90
N SER A 50 17.71 9.59 -13.72
CA SER A 50 18.97 9.14 -13.13
C SER A 50 18.80 7.75 -12.52
N LYS A 51 19.79 6.88 -12.70
CA LYS A 51 19.83 5.57 -12.02
C LYS A 51 19.73 5.77 -10.49
N PRO A 52 18.93 4.95 -9.78
CA PRO A 52 18.86 5.02 -8.33
C PRO A 52 20.26 4.88 -7.72
N VAL A 53 20.67 5.86 -6.92
CA VAL A 53 21.98 5.83 -6.22
C VAL A 53 21.94 4.84 -5.05
N TYR A 54 20.75 4.56 -4.52
CA TYR A 54 20.51 3.64 -3.42
C TYR A 54 19.34 2.73 -3.77
N THR A 55 19.55 1.43 -3.62
CA THR A 55 18.49 0.43 -3.59
C THR A 55 18.38 -0.09 -2.17
N GLY A 56 17.15 -0.22 -1.68
CA GLY A 56 16.91 -0.79 -0.36
C GLY A 56 17.43 -2.24 -0.27
N PRO A 57 17.75 -2.73 0.94
CA PRO A 57 18.22 -4.10 1.13
C PRO A 57 17.12 -5.15 0.87
N LEU A 58 15.86 -4.73 0.80
CA LEU A 58 14.70 -5.55 0.53
C LEU A 58 14.03 -5.06 -0.75
N ASP A 59 13.77 -5.99 -1.65
CA ASP A 59 13.04 -5.76 -2.89
C ASP A 59 11.57 -6.15 -2.71
N TYR A 60 10.67 -5.43 -3.38
CA TYR A 60 9.27 -5.83 -3.50
C TYR A 60 9.12 -7.01 -4.49
N GLY A 61 10.12 -7.29 -5.32
CA GLY A 61 10.16 -8.43 -6.23
C GLY A 61 9.53 -8.15 -7.59
N ASP A 62 10.02 -8.86 -8.61
CA ASP A 62 9.83 -8.53 -10.03
C ASP A 62 8.46 -8.87 -10.64
N SER A 63 7.62 -9.61 -9.90
CA SER A 63 6.30 -10.06 -10.37
C SER A 63 5.21 -9.67 -9.39
N TYR A 64 3.98 -9.49 -9.90
CA TYR A 64 2.82 -9.19 -9.06
C TYR A 64 2.66 -10.16 -7.86
N ALA A 65 2.88 -11.46 -8.10
CA ALA A 65 2.77 -12.48 -7.06
C ALA A 65 3.86 -12.33 -5.98
N SER A 66 5.12 -12.05 -6.38
CA SER A 66 6.20 -11.77 -5.44
C SER A 66 5.97 -10.46 -4.67
N SER A 67 5.47 -9.42 -5.33
CA SER A 67 5.16 -8.13 -4.68
C SER A 67 4.04 -8.24 -3.68
N LEU A 68 2.99 -9.00 -4.00
CA LEU A 68 1.92 -9.28 -3.05
C LEU A 68 2.44 -10.06 -1.84
N ALA A 69 3.26 -11.10 -2.07
CA ALA A 69 3.84 -11.90 -1.00
C ALA A 69 4.77 -11.07 -0.09
N MET A 70 5.66 -10.25 -0.67
CA MET A 70 6.54 -9.35 0.07
C MET A 70 5.76 -8.29 0.84
N GLY A 71 4.66 -7.77 0.28
CA GLY A 71 3.76 -6.87 0.98
C GLY A 71 3.12 -7.50 2.21
N ILE A 72 2.62 -8.74 2.09
CA ILE A 72 2.04 -9.50 3.21
C ILE A 72 3.10 -9.75 4.29
N ILE A 73 4.29 -10.20 3.89
CA ILE A 73 5.40 -10.47 4.82
C ILE A 73 5.79 -9.18 5.57
N GLY A 74 6.00 -8.08 4.84
CA GLY A 74 6.37 -6.79 5.42
C GLY A 74 5.32 -6.26 6.42
N PHE A 75 4.03 -6.44 6.11
CA PHE A 75 2.94 -6.08 7.01
C PHE A 75 3.01 -6.86 8.34
N PHE A 76 3.16 -8.18 8.29
CA PHE A 76 3.26 -8.99 9.51
C PHE A 76 4.54 -8.72 10.31
N VAL A 77 5.67 -8.52 9.65
CA VAL A 77 6.93 -8.15 10.30
C VAL A 77 6.77 -6.82 11.05
N THR A 78 6.14 -5.82 10.43
CA THR A 78 5.90 -4.52 11.05
C THR A 78 5.01 -4.64 12.28
N LEU A 79 3.91 -5.41 12.20
CA LEU A 79 3.05 -5.68 13.35
C LEU A 79 3.79 -6.40 14.48
N LEU A 80 4.61 -7.40 14.14
CA LEU A 80 5.40 -8.15 15.12
C LEU A 80 6.40 -7.24 15.84
N VAL A 81 7.14 -6.41 15.10
CA VAL A 81 8.09 -5.44 15.68
C VAL A 81 7.35 -4.46 16.59
N GLY A 82 6.23 -3.88 16.13
CA GLY A 82 5.42 -2.97 16.95
C GLY A 82 4.91 -3.63 18.24
N PHE A 83 4.44 -4.89 18.14
CA PHE A 83 4.01 -5.66 19.30
C PHE A 83 5.15 -5.93 20.28
N LEU A 84 6.33 -6.34 19.78
CA LEU A 84 7.50 -6.60 20.62
C LEU A 84 7.98 -5.32 21.32
N LEU A 85 8.03 -4.19 20.61
CA LEU A 85 8.37 -2.89 21.19
C LEU A 85 7.38 -2.48 22.29
N ALA A 86 6.07 -2.56 22.01
CA ALA A 86 5.05 -2.27 23.01
C ALA A 86 5.15 -3.18 24.24
N ARG A 87 5.46 -4.47 24.03
CA ARG A 87 5.67 -5.43 25.12
C ARG A 87 6.90 -5.11 25.96
N LEU A 88 7.99 -4.70 25.33
CA LEU A 88 9.23 -4.33 26.03
C LEU A 88 9.05 -3.06 26.84
N LEU A 89 8.41 -2.04 26.27
CA LEU A 89 8.12 -0.78 26.95
C LEU A 89 7.18 -1.00 28.15
N ARG A 90 6.11 -1.79 27.99
CA ARG A 90 5.20 -2.13 29.10
C ARG A 90 5.89 -2.88 30.25
N LYS A 91 6.93 -3.66 29.95
CA LYS A 91 7.73 -4.36 30.96
C LYS A 91 8.73 -3.40 31.66
N SER A 92 9.10 -2.29 31.03
CA SER A 92 9.99 -1.29 31.63
C SER A 92 9.27 -0.35 32.61
N ASP A 93 7.95 -0.21 32.49
CA ASP A 93 7.10 0.62 33.36
C ASP A 93 6.53 -0.15 34.59
N ALA A 94 6.89 -1.43 34.77
CA ALA A 94 6.46 -2.30 35.86
C ALA A 94 7.65 -2.80 36.68
#